data_AF-A0A7V1IMQ4-F1
#
_entry.id   AF-A0A7V1IMQ4-F1
#
_cell.length_a   1.000
_cell.length_b   1.000
_cell.length_c   1.000
_cell.angle_alpha   90.00
_cell.angle_beta   90.00
_cell.angle_gamma   90.00
#
_symmetry.space_group_name_H-M   'P 1'
#
loop_
_entity.id
_entity.type
_entity.pdbx_description
1 polymer ?
#
loop_
_entity_poly.entity_id
_entity_poly.type
_entity_poly.pdbx_seq_one_letter_code
_entity_poly.pdbx_strand_id
1 'polypeptide(L)'
;MFVGAEECIGCHDEEGERWRGSYHDRSMQVAKPGTVLGRFDGSILRRFDETWRFVREEADFFVEYETAGRPVERLRVTHTFGFEPLQQFLVSVSGGRKQALPVAWDSRPEAEGGQRWFGLQPGEPTPPGDPLHWKGLAYNWNSQCAS
;
A
#
# COMPACT_ATOMS: atom_id res chain seq x y z
N MET A 1 -25.23 -5.26 7.07
CA MET A 1 -25.14 -5.39 5.60
C MET A 1 -24.61 -4.08 5.06
N PHE A 2 -23.66 -4.12 4.14
CA PHE A 2 -23.11 -2.93 3.47
C PHE A 2 -23.63 -2.92 2.04
N VAL A 3 -24.16 -1.79 1.58
CA VAL A 3 -24.81 -1.65 0.25
C VAL A 3 -23.98 -0.87 -0.75
N GLY A 4 -22.82 -0.34 -0.33
CA GLY A 4 -22.00 0.52 -1.18
C GLY A 4 -22.44 1.99 -1.17
N ALA A 5 -21.52 2.88 -1.51
CA ALA A 5 -21.78 4.32 -1.52
C ALA A 5 -22.73 4.75 -2.65
N GLU A 6 -22.67 4.09 -3.81
CA GLU A 6 -23.47 4.48 -4.98
C GLU A 6 -24.99 4.39 -4.75
N GLU A 7 -25.45 3.42 -3.95
CA GLU A 7 -26.86 3.31 -3.55
C GLU A 7 -27.33 4.52 -2.75
N CYS A 8 -26.43 5.09 -1.93
CA CYS A 8 -26.71 6.30 -1.16
C CYS A 8 -26.66 7.55 -2.05
N ILE A 9 -25.66 7.63 -2.92
CA ILE A 9 -25.42 8.82 -3.76
C ILE A 9 -26.60 9.05 -4.71
N GLY A 10 -27.28 8.01 -5.18
CA GLY A 10 -28.47 8.16 -6.04
C GLY A 10 -29.59 9.04 -5.48
N CYS A 11 -29.64 9.26 -4.15
CA CYS A 11 -30.57 10.19 -3.50
C CYS A 11 -29.87 11.37 -2.79
N HIS A 12 -28.55 11.32 -2.66
CA HIS A 12 -27.72 12.26 -1.89
C HIS A 12 -26.59 12.83 -2.77
N ASP A 13 -26.97 13.47 -3.87
CA ASP A 13 -26.03 13.94 -4.89
C ASP A 13 -25.04 14.98 -4.35
N GLU A 14 -25.49 15.97 -3.57
CA GLU A 14 -24.62 17.03 -3.02
C GLU A 14 -23.57 16.49 -2.04
N GLU A 15 -23.94 15.53 -1.20
CA GLU A 15 -22.99 14.81 -0.35
C GLU A 15 -22.05 13.94 -1.19
N GLY A 16 -22.59 13.26 -2.21
CA GLY A 16 -21.84 12.43 -3.14
C GLY A 16 -20.76 13.22 -3.88
N GLU A 17 -21.08 14.41 -4.38
CA GLU A 17 -20.13 15.31 -5.03
C GLU A 17 -19.01 15.76 -4.10
N ARG A 18 -19.33 16.08 -2.85
CA ARG A 18 -18.33 16.47 -1.84
C ARG A 18 -17.44 15.31 -1.41
N TRP A 19 -17.99 14.10 -1.38
CA TRP A 19 -17.27 12.89 -0.96
C TRP A 19 -16.37 12.33 -2.07
N ARG A 20 -16.86 12.29 -3.32
CA ARG A 20 -16.12 11.73 -4.46
C ARG A 20 -14.80 12.47 -4.65
N GLY A 21 -13.72 11.73 -4.71
CA GLY A 21 -12.37 12.28 -4.84
C GLY A 21 -11.79 12.91 -3.57
N SER A 22 -12.52 12.90 -2.45
CA SER A 22 -11.95 13.26 -1.15
C SER A 22 -10.90 12.23 -0.70
N TYR A 23 -10.13 12.56 0.33
CA TYR A 23 -9.16 11.61 0.89
C TYR A 23 -9.85 10.42 1.57
N HIS A 24 -11.11 10.57 1.99
CA HIS A 24 -11.91 9.46 2.50
C HIS A 24 -12.24 8.45 1.39
N ASP A 25 -12.72 8.93 0.24
CA ASP A 25 -12.99 8.09 -0.94
C ASP A 25 -11.72 7.40 -1.45
N ARG A 26 -10.59 8.10 -1.45
CA ARG A 26 -9.29 7.59 -1.93
C ARG A 26 -8.48 6.82 -0.88
N SER A 27 -8.98 6.70 0.35
CA SER A 27 -8.23 6.13 1.48
C SER A 27 -7.84 4.67 1.28
N MET A 28 -8.64 3.90 0.54
CA MET A 28 -8.32 2.53 0.16
C MET A 28 -8.98 2.22 -1.19
N GLN A 29 -8.17 1.90 -2.20
CA GLN A 29 -8.67 1.61 -3.54
C GLN A 29 -8.06 0.31 -4.07
N VAL A 30 -8.79 -0.40 -4.93
CA VAL A 30 -8.21 -1.54 -5.68
C VAL A 30 -7.02 -1.03 -6.49
N ALA A 31 -5.90 -1.74 -6.42
CA ALA A 31 -4.69 -1.39 -7.16
C ALA A 31 -4.91 -1.66 -8.66
N LYS A 32 -4.92 -0.57 -9.44
CA LYS A 32 -5.07 -0.59 -10.90
C LYS A 32 -4.46 0.69 -11.48
N PRO A 33 -4.26 0.77 -12.81
CA PRO A 33 -3.88 2.04 -13.44
C PRO A 33 -4.87 3.14 -13.06
N GLY A 34 -4.34 4.27 -12.57
CA GLY A 34 -5.13 5.42 -12.11
C GLY A 34 -5.38 5.50 -10.60
N THR A 35 -5.22 4.41 -9.83
CA THR A 35 -5.29 4.44 -8.36
C THR A 35 -3.91 4.36 -7.70
N VAL A 36 -2.96 3.72 -8.38
CA VAL A 36 -1.55 3.64 -7.94
C VAL A 36 -0.80 4.90 -8.34
N LEU A 37 -0.37 5.68 -7.33
CA LEU A 37 0.46 6.86 -7.48
C LEU A 37 1.96 6.53 -7.49
N GLY A 38 2.34 5.42 -6.84
CA GLY A 38 3.73 4.97 -6.75
C GLY A 38 4.33 4.52 -8.07
N ARG A 39 5.65 4.69 -8.23
CA ARG A 39 6.38 4.26 -9.43
C ARG A 39 6.75 2.79 -9.36
N PHE A 40 6.03 1.95 -10.11
CA PHE A 40 6.31 0.52 -10.30
C PHE A 40 7.06 0.27 -11.62
N ASP A 41 8.19 0.95 -11.78
CA ASP A 41 9.04 0.97 -12.98
C ASP A 41 10.29 0.10 -12.84
N GLY A 42 10.36 -0.74 -11.81
CA GLY A 42 11.53 -1.51 -11.43
C GLY A 42 12.45 -0.78 -10.46
N SER A 43 12.06 0.39 -9.94
CA SER A 43 12.77 1.10 -8.87
C SER A 43 12.94 0.23 -7.63
N ILE A 44 14.01 0.52 -6.88
CA ILE A 44 14.47 -0.27 -5.76
C ILE A 44 14.62 0.62 -4.52
N LEU A 45 14.05 0.16 -3.40
CA LEU A 45 14.34 0.67 -2.06
C LEU A 45 15.15 -0.37 -1.30
N ARG A 46 16.35 0.01 -0.84
CA ARG A 46 17.19 -0.81 0.05
C ARG A 46 17.11 -0.30 1.47
N ARG A 47 16.88 -1.20 2.42
CA ARG A 47 16.86 -0.90 3.85
C ARG A 47 17.51 -2.05 4.59
N PHE A 48 18.63 -1.79 5.26
CA PHE A 48 19.40 -2.83 5.94
C PHE A 48 19.77 -3.97 4.99
N ASP A 49 19.39 -5.21 5.31
CA ASP A 49 19.55 -6.42 4.50
C ASP A 49 18.34 -6.72 3.59
N GLU A 50 17.36 -5.81 3.53
CA GLU A 50 16.15 -5.95 2.72
C GLU A 50 16.23 -5.12 1.44
N THR A 51 15.80 -5.73 0.34
CA THR A 51 15.58 -5.05 -0.94
C THR A 51 14.13 -5.18 -1.36
N TRP A 52 13.51 -4.04 -1.67
CA TRP A 52 12.13 -3.91 -2.13
C TRP A 52 12.15 -3.37 -3.55
N ARG A 53 11.71 -4.15 -4.53
CA ARG A 53 11.63 -3.74 -5.94
C ARG A 53 10.19 -3.68 -6.40
N PHE A 54 9.83 -2.58 -7.05
CA PHE A 54 8.45 -2.26 -7.41
C PHE A 54 8.25 -2.47 -8.90
N VAL A 55 7.50 -3.50 -9.28
CA VAL A 55 7.36 -3.95 -10.68
C VAL A 55 5.91 -3.89 -11.12
N ARG A 56 5.66 -3.36 -12.32
CA ARG A 56 4.37 -3.42 -12.98
C ARG A 56 4.43 -4.40 -14.14
N GLU A 57 3.40 -5.23 -14.25
CA GLU A 57 3.17 -6.10 -15.39
C GLU A 57 1.77 -5.80 -15.94
N GLU A 58 1.70 -5.20 -17.12
CA GLU A 58 0.44 -4.75 -17.73
C GLU A 58 -0.40 -3.84 -16.81
N ALA A 59 -1.47 -4.38 -16.23
CA ALA A 59 -2.37 -3.69 -15.30
C ALA A 59 -2.11 -4.05 -13.83
N ASP A 60 -1.28 -5.07 -13.56
CA ASP A 60 -0.99 -5.58 -12.24
C ASP A 60 0.30 -5.00 -11.65
N PHE A 61 0.33 -4.91 -10.32
CA PHE A 61 1.42 -4.33 -9.55
C PHE A 61 1.98 -5.36 -8.57
N PHE A 62 3.30 -5.47 -8.53
CA PHE A 62 4.03 -6.43 -7.73
C PHE A 62 5.16 -5.77 -6.96
N VAL A 63 5.44 -6.33 -5.78
CA VAL A 63 6.63 -6.01 -5.00
C VAL A 63 7.46 -7.28 -4.87
N GLU A 64 8.71 -7.23 -5.33
CA GLU A 64 9.71 -8.26 -5.10
C GLU A 64 10.46 -7.90 -3.82
N TYR A 65 10.36 -8.76 -2.81
CA TYR A 65 11.03 -8.63 -1.52
C TYR A 65 12.16 -9.64 -1.42
N GLU A 66 13.37 -9.14 -1.17
CA GLU A 66 14.58 -9.94 -1.00
C GLU A 66 15.21 -9.65 0.36
N THR A 67 15.67 -10.70 1.04
CA THR A 67 16.46 -10.63 2.29
C THR A 67 17.49 -11.75 2.29
N ALA A 68 18.59 -11.57 3.03
CA ALA A 68 19.74 -12.46 3.00
C ALA A 68 19.36 -13.92 3.28
N GLY A 69 19.80 -14.82 2.39
CA GLY A 69 19.62 -16.26 2.57
C GLY A 69 18.19 -16.79 2.35
N ARG A 70 17.27 -15.97 1.81
CA ARG A 70 15.92 -16.40 1.44
C ARG A 70 15.65 -16.21 -0.06
N PRO A 71 14.79 -17.05 -0.67
CA PRO A 71 14.28 -16.79 -2.01
C PRO A 71 13.52 -15.46 -2.08
N VAL A 72 13.58 -14.80 -3.23
CA VAL A 72 12.79 -13.59 -3.49
C VAL A 72 11.30 -13.90 -3.38
N GLU A 73 10.59 -13.12 -2.56
CA GLU A 73 9.14 -13.22 -2.44
C GLU A 73 8.48 -12.22 -3.36
N ARG A 74 7.64 -12.71 -4.28
CA ARG A 74 6.88 -11.86 -5.19
C ARG A 74 5.47 -11.65 -4.67
N LEU A 75 5.13 -10.41 -4.35
CA LEU A 75 3.90 -10.03 -3.64
C LEU A 75 3.00 -9.23 -4.58
N ARG A 76 1.80 -9.76 -4.90
CA ARG A 76 0.81 -9.00 -5.66
C ARG A 76 0.19 -7.92 -4.78
N VAL A 77 0.29 -6.68 -5.23
CA VAL A 77 -0.40 -5.55 -4.62
C VAL A 77 -1.87 -5.60 -5.02
N THR A 78 -2.75 -5.63 -4.03
CA THR A 78 -4.20 -5.71 -4.27
C THR A 78 -4.91 -4.39 -4.05
N HIS A 79 -4.39 -3.56 -3.14
CA HIS A 79 -4.98 -2.26 -2.82
C HIS A 79 -3.89 -1.23 -2.57
N THR A 80 -4.21 0.02 -2.86
CA THR A 80 -3.56 1.18 -2.29
C THR A 80 -4.20 1.52 -0.95
N PHE A 81 -3.41 2.10 -0.05
CA PHE A 81 -3.87 2.51 1.28
C PHE A 81 -3.23 3.86 1.61
N GLY A 82 -4.06 4.88 1.83
CA GLY A 82 -3.65 6.28 1.84
C GLY A 82 -3.60 6.90 0.44
N PHE A 83 -3.49 8.24 0.41
CA PHE A 83 -3.45 9.04 -0.80
C PHE A 83 -2.33 10.09 -0.73
N GLU A 84 -2.47 11.11 0.13
CA GLU A 84 -1.45 12.13 0.43
C GLU A 84 -1.35 12.32 1.95
N PRO A 85 -0.14 12.50 2.54
CA PRO A 85 1.19 12.69 1.94
C PRO A 85 1.90 11.41 1.47
N LEU A 86 1.31 10.24 1.70
CA LEU A 86 1.89 8.97 1.31
C LEU A 86 0.82 7.97 0.86
N GLN A 87 1.25 7.04 0.01
CA GLN A 87 0.48 5.89 -0.39
C GLN A 87 1.24 4.61 -0.01
N GLN A 88 0.64 3.82 0.88
CA GLN A 88 1.06 2.47 1.24
C GLN A 88 0.33 1.44 0.37
N PHE A 89 0.77 0.18 0.43
CA PHE A 89 0.25 -0.89 -0.41
C PHE A 89 -0.11 -2.12 0.41
N LEU A 90 -1.24 -2.75 0.08
CA LEU A 90 -1.72 -3.97 0.72
C LEU A 90 -1.51 -5.17 -0.19
N VAL A 91 -0.83 -6.19 0.31
CA VAL A 91 -0.62 -7.47 -0.37
C VAL A 91 -1.51 -8.54 0.24
N SER A 92 -2.02 -9.45 -0.59
CA SER A 92 -2.79 -10.58 -0.07
C SER A 92 -1.85 -11.73 0.30
N VAL A 93 -2.06 -12.29 1.48
CA VAL A 93 -1.35 -13.48 1.96
C VAL A 93 -2.33 -14.64 2.17
N SER A 94 -1.83 -15.81 2.51
CA SER A 94 -2.67 -17.00 2.73
C SER A 94 -3.74 -16.77 3.81
N GLY A 95 -4.90 -17.42 3.61
CA GLY A 95 -6.04 -17.35 4.53
C GLY A 95 -6.87 -16.07 4.41
N GLY A 96 -6.83 -15.37 3.28
CA GLY A 96 -7.65 -14.18 3.02
C GLY A 96 -7.19 -12.90 3.75
N ARG A 97 -6.06 -12.97 4.45
CA ARG A 97 -5.48 -11.83 5.17
C ARG A 97 -4.79 -10.87 4.21
N LYS A 98 -4.77 -9.60 4.57
CA LYS A 98 -4.00 -8.54 3.91
C LYS A 98 -2.91 -8.04 4.85
N GLN A 99 -1.71 -7.87 4.30
CA GLN A 99 -0.59 -7.23 4.99
C GLN A 99 -0.36 -5.86 4.36
N ALA A 100 -0.22 -4.84 5.21
CA ALA A 100 0.25 -3.52 4.80
C ALA A 100 1.78 -3.54 4.74
N LEU A 101 2.37 -3.14 3.61
CA LEU A 101 3.84 -3.20 3.48
C LEU A 101 4.50 -2.11 4.33
N PRO A 102 5.65 -2.36 5.00
CA PRO A 102 6.36 -1.37 5.83
C PRO A 102 7.09 -0.29 5.00
N VAL A 103 6.75 -0.17 3.71
CA VAL A 103 7.29 0.77 2.75
C VAL A 103 6.14 1.49 2.05
N ALA A 104 6.36 2.76 1.72
CA ALA A 104 5.36 3.61 1.11
C ALA A 104 5.97 4.50 0.03
N TRP A 105 5.10 5.02 -0.83
CA TRP A 105 5.41 6.07 -1.77
C TRP A 105 5.07 7.42 -1.17
N ASP A 106 6.02 8.36 -1.18
CA ASP A 106 5.78 9.75 -0.85
C ASP A 106 5.06 10.41 -2.02
N SER A 107 3.76 10.66 -1.89
CA SER A 107 2.92 11.14 -2.98
C SER A 107 2.97 12.65 -3.17
N ARG A 108 3.63 13.37 -2.26
CA ARG A 108 3.77 14.83 -2.35
C ARG A 108 4.47 15.25 -3.63
N PRO A 109 4.29 16.50 -4.08
CA PRO A 109 5.05 17.04 -5.21
C PRO A 109 6.56 16.93 -5.00
N GLU A 110 7.30 16.78 -6.09
CA GLU A 110 8.77 16.72 -6.06
C GLU A 110 9.38 17.97 -5.41
N ALA A 111 8.77 19.14 -5.63
CA ALA A 111 9.18 20.40 -5.01
C ALA A 111 9.12 20.39 -3.47
N GLU A 112 8.34 19.48 -2.87
CA GLU A 112 8.24 19.27 -1.42
C GLU A 112 9.08 18.08 -0.92
N GLY A 113 9.92 17.51 -1.80
CA GLY A 113 10.75 16.34 -1.51
C GLY A 113 10.03 15.00 -1.61
N GLY A 114 8.86 14.97 -2.24
CA GLY A 114 8.09 13.75 -2.49
C GLY A 114 8.55 12.97 -3.72
N GLN A 115 7.64 12.16 -4.27
CA GLN A 115 7.88 11.28 -5.43
C GLN A 115 9.01 10.26 -5.23
N ARG A 116 9.04 9.62 -4.06
CA ARG A 116 10.07 8.63 -3.70
C ARG A 116 9.57 7.50 -2.81
N TRP A 117 10.20 6.35 -2.92
CA TRP A 117 10.00 5.22 -2.01
C TRP A 117 10.72 5.46 -0.68
N PHE A 118 10.07 5.12 0.43
CA PHE A 118 10.67 5.18 1.76
C PHE A 118 10.11 4.10 2.69
N GLY A 119 10.83 3.81 3.78
CA GLY A 119 10.36 2.92 4.84
C GLY A 119 9.60 3.68 5.91
N LEU A 120 8.52 3.09 6.42
CA LEU A 120 7.65 3.72 7.44
C LEU A 120 8.25 3.70 8.85
N GLN A 121 9.16 2.76 9.13
CA GLN A 121 9.80 2.64 10.44
C GLN A 121 11.21 3.21 10.42
N PRO A 122 11.55 4.15 11.32
CA PRO A 122 12.94 4.52 11.56
C PRO A 122 13.63 3.45 12.43
N GLY A 123 14.95 3.34 12.31
CA GLY A 123 15.77 2.94 13.46
C GLY A 123 16.45 1.57 13.39
N GLU A 124 15.81 0.50 12.91
CA GLU A 124 16.39 -0.86 13.02
C GLU A 124 15.84 -1.86 11.99
N PRO A 125 16.58 -2.95 11.67
CA PRO A 125 16.07 -4.08 10.90
C PRO A 125 14.93 -4.80 11.65
N THR A 126 13.92 -5.27 10.92
CA THR A 126 12.79 -6.02 11.48
C THR A 126 12.84 -7.47 10.99
N PRO A 127 13.58 -8.37 11.64
CA PRO A 127 13.76 -9.74 11.16
C PRO A 127 12.48 -10.57 11.25
N PRO A 128 12.38 -11.71 10.53
CA PRO A 128 11.26 -12.63 10.66
C PRO A 128 11.00 -13.05 12.13
N GLY A 129 9.78 -12.85 12.60
CA GLY A 129 9.38 -13.08 14.00
C GLY A 129 9.17 -11.79 14.79
N ASP A 130 9.71 -10.67 14.32
CA ASP A 130 9.43 -9.35 14.86
C ASP A 130 7.98 -8.91 14.56
N PRO A 131 7.23 -8.34 15.52
CA PRO A 131 5.89 -7.81 15.28
C PRO A 131 5.80 -6.77 14.16
N LEU A 132 6.88 -6.02 13.92
CA LEU A 132 7.04 -4.99 12.88
C LEU A 132 7.67 -5.53 11.58
N HIS A 133 7.99 -6.82 11.47
CA HIS A 133 8.28 -7.42 10.17
C HIS A 133 7.01 -7.36 9.29
N TRP A 134 7.14 -7.31 7.96
CA TRP A 134 5.98 -7.12 7.07
C TRP A 134 4.94 -8.26 7.15
N LYS A 135 5.35 -9.47 7.56
CA LYS A 135 4.44 -10.60 7.89
C LYS A 135 3.94 -10.58 9.33
N GLY A 136 4.43 -9.66 10.14
CA GLY A 136 4.16 -9.54 11.57
C GLY A 136 2.74 -9.05 11.86
N LEU A 137 2.39 -9.05 13.15
CA LEU A 137 1.04 -8.71 13.60
C LEU A 137 0.72 -7.22 13.42
N ALA A 138 1.71 -6.33 13.55
CA ALA A 138 1.50 -4.89 13.48
C ALA A 138 1.10 -4.42 12.06
N TYR A 139 1.43 -5.20 11.03
CA TYR A 139 1.10 -4.90 9.65
C TYR A 139 -0.13 -5.62 9.13
N ASN A 140 -0.79 -6.44 9.97
CA ASN A 140 -2.01 -7.14 9.59
C ASN A 140 -3.17 -6.16 9.51
N TRP A 141 -3.53 -5.77 8.29
CA TRP A 141 -4.56 -4.79 8.02
C TRP A 141 -5.93 -5.20 8.59
N ASN A 142 -6.27 -6.50 8.52
CA ASN A 142 -7.56 -7.00 8.99
C ASN A 142 -7.79 -6.75 10.47
N SER A 143 -6.75 -6.82 11.30
CA SER A 143 -6.86 -6.63 12.76
C SER A 143 -6.48 -5.23 13.23
N GLN A 144 -5.69 -4.49 12.45
CA GLN A 144 -5.15 -3.19 12.86
C GLN A 144 -5.86 -1.99 12.22
N CYS A 145 -6.52 -2.18 11.07
CA CYS A 145 -7.02 -1.06 10.27
C CYS A 145 -8.46 -1.23 9.77
N ALA A 146 -8.96 -2.45 9.64
CA ALA A 146 -10.25 -2.75 9.00
C ALA A 146 -11.48 -2.62 9.94
N SER A 147 -11.44 -1.66 10.88
CA SER A 147 -12.50 -1.44 11.88
C SER A 147 -13.64 -0.56 11.37
#